data_AF-A0A0K1PN12-F1
#
_entry.id   AF-A0A0K1PN12-F1
#
_cell.length_a   1.000
_cell.length_b   1.000
_cell.length_c   1.000
_cell.angle_alpha   90.00
_cell.angle_beta   90.00
_cell.angle_gamma   90.00
#
_symmetry.space_group_name_H-M   'P 1'
#
loop_
_entity.id
_entity.type
_entity.pdbx_description
1 polymer ?
#
loop_
_entity_poly.entity_id
_entity_poly.type
_entity_poly.pdbx_seq_one_letter_code
_entity_poly.pdbx_strand_id
1 'polypeptide(L)'
;MSAALRLVASALFATFTLVGWISTAHAEPPVSKAGGSATFAVIVGNNRSVDEGVTPLRYADDDAARYQDLFRRLGARTYLLTRLDDNTRALHPQAAAEAGEPRRATFDRVMTDLARDVSQAASRGVATVVYFVYAGHGDVKNGQGYVTLEDARLTGPELLHAFSKVPATRIHVVVDACASYFLAVGRGPGGERRPLGEVRAASLGDDPRIGMLLSTSSARESHEWEGFEGGVFSHEVRSGLYGAADADRDGEITYREMAAFVARANAAIPSEKYRPDVFARAPQGTSTLADIREGLRRRVVIDGSHAGHYVLEDGRGVRIADAHNASGLEMSLIAPVSPAPVYLRRIDDEHEYALPREGEVLALADLPVAERTTLARGAAHDSFGLVFSLPFSQADVSSYTPALSVPPSPSEDSTRRADSKVGWRRPLAYGALGLSVVGVGAGVTTLVMAHGESNGSSSAESQKSAIERNDRIATLNTASAISFAAGGVFAAASAFLFLWPGAPARASAPAASLVSVSPESNGFRAMVRGTF
;
A
#
# COMPACT_ATOMS: atom_id res chain seq x y z
N MET A 1 -33.02 -82.45 36.63
CA MET A 1 -31.75 -82.80 35.96
C MET A 1 -30.98 -81.49 35.78
N SER A 2 -30.38 -81.01 36.86
CA SER A 2 -28.93 -81.04 37.17
C SER A 2 -28.23 -79.81 36.58
N ALA A 3 -28.12 -78.72 37.35
CA ALA A 3 -26.90 -78.33 38.10
C ALA A 3 -25.91 -77.66 37.12
N ALA A 4 -25.36 -76.46 37.29
CA ALA A 4 -24.92 -75.61 38.40
C ALA A 4 -24.22 -74.41 37.68
N LEU A 5 -23.92 -73.22 38.17
CA LEU A 5 -23.57 -72.74 39.50
C LEU A 5 -23.50 -71.19 39.42
N ARG A 6 -24.29 -70.49 40.26
CA ARG A 6 -23.95 -69.37 41.19
C ARG A 6 -23.13 -68.16 40.66
N LEU A 7 -23.35 -66.90 41.02
CA LEU A 7 -23.78 -66.23 42.27
C LEU A 7 -24.50 -64.90 41.89
N VAL A 8 -25.64 -64.49 42.46
CA VAL A 8 -25.87 -63.83 43.79
C VAL A 8 -25.21 -62.43 43.82
N ALA A 9 -25.85 -61.29 44.10
CA ALA A 9 -27.01 -60.97 44.93
C ALA A 9 -27.49 -59.51 44.74
N SER A 10 -28.78 -59.29 45.07
CA SER A 10 -29.29 -58.14 45.87
C SER A 10 -29.33 -56.74 45.23
N ALA A 11 -30.31 -55.86 45.46
CA ALA A 11 -31.59 -55.88 46.15
C ALA A 11 -32.35 -54.58 45.80
N LEU A 12 -33.62 -54.55 46.19
CA LEU A 12 -34.71 -53.64 45.87
C LEU A 12 -34.58 -52.14 46.25
N PHE A 13 -35.22 -51.32 45.40
CA PHE A 13 -36.07 -50.13 45.61
C PHE A 13 -35.67 -48.99 46.58
N ALA A 14 -35.52 -47.79 46.01
CA ALA A 14 -36.04 -46.55 46.58
C ALA A 14 -36.32 -45.51 45.48
N THR A 15 -37.53 -44.98 45.50
CA THR A 15 -38.11 -43.94 44.63
C THR A 15 -37.35 -42.61 44.77
N PHE A 16 -36.97 -41.97 43.66
CA PHE A 16 -36.50 -40.59 43.64
C PHE A 16 -37.21 -39.78 42.55
N THR A 17 -37.76 -38.65 42.97
CA THR A 17 -38.31 -37.55 42.17
C THR A 17 -37.29 -37.03 41.17
N LEU A 18 -37.57 -37.18 39.87
CA LEU A 18 -36.75 -36.63 38.80
C LEU A 18 -37.16 -35.18 38.51
N VAL A 19 -36.43 -34.22 39.06
CA VAL A 19 -36.40 -32.85 38.56
C VAL A 19 -35.72 -32.91 37.18
N GLY A 20 -36.51 -32.72 36.13
CA GLY A 20 -36.02 -32.66 34.75
C GLY A 20 -35.17 -31.40 34.54
N TRP A 21 -33.85 -31.58 34.55
CA TRP A 21 -32.94 -30.62 33.95
C TRP A 21 -33.13 -30.72 32.43
N ILE A 22 -33.82 -29.76 31.84
CA ILE A 22 -33.75 -29.52 30.40
C ILE A 22 -32.35 -28.98 30.14
N SER A 23 -31.40 -29.87 29.88
CA SER A 23 -30.16 -29.50 29.22
C SER A 23 -30.55 -29.05 27.81
N THR A 24 -30.63 -27.74 27.61
CA THR A 24 -30.49 -27.14 26.30
C THR A 24 -29.08 -27.49 25.81
N ALA A 25 -28.99 -28.65 25.15
CA ALA A 25 -27.85 -28.98 24.32
C ALA A 25 -27.74 -27.86 23.28
N HIS A 26 -26.88 -26.89 23.57
CA HIS A 26 -26.38 -25.98 22.56
C HIS A 26 -25.66 -26.92 21.60
N ALA A 27 -26.29 -27.18 20.45
CA ALA A 27 -25.62 -27.81 19.34
C ALA A 27 -24.43 -26.91 19.03
N GLU A 28 -23.24 -27.32 19.47
CA GLU A 28 -22.01 -26.72 19.00
C GLU A 28 -22.09 -26.73 17.47
N PRO A 29 -21.86 -25.58 16.81
CA PRO A 29 -21.78 -25.57 15.36
C PRO A 29 -20.74 -26.62 14.96
N PRO A 30 -21.02 -27.45 13.95
CA PRO A 30 -20.12 -28.52 13.57
C PRO A 30 -18.74 -27.91 13.33
N VAL A 31 -17.76 -28.30 14.16
CA VAL A 31 -16.35 -28.07 13.88
C VAL A 31 -16.13 -28.61 12.47
N SER A 32 -15.84 -27.69 11.55
CA SER A 32 -15.62 -28.06 10.16
C SER A 32 -14.51 -29.10 10.12
N LYS A 33 -14.87 -30.33 9.74
CA LYS A 33 -13.92 -31.32 9.20
C LYS A 33 -12.97 -30.58 8.27
N ALA A 34 -11.67 -30.91 8.33
CA ALA A 34 -10.62 -30.42 7.45
C ALA A 34 -10.88 -30.76 5.96
N GLY A 35 -11.93 -30.18 5.38
CA GLY A 35 -12.17 -30.10 3.96
C GLY A 35 -11.48 -28.84 3.47
N GLY A 36 -10.59 -28.98 2.48
CA GLY A 36 -9.85 -27.85 1.91
C GLY A 36 -10.78 -26.73 1.44
N SER A 37 -10.29 -25.49 1.47
CA SER A 37 -11.00 -24.32 0.94
C SER A 37 -10.78 -24.18 -0.56
N ALA A 38 -11.73 -23.55 -1.25
CA ALA A 38 -11.54 -23.06 -2.60
C ALA A 38 -11.08 -21.59 -2.52
N THR A 39 -9.85 -21.35 -2.97
CA THR A 39 -9.22 -20.03 -2.91
C THR A 39 -9.30 -19.32 -4.27
N PHE A 40 -9.63 -18.03 -4.23
CA PHE A 40 -9.71 -17.17 -5.40
C PHE A 40 -8.93 -15.89 -5.14
N ALA A 41 -8.27 -15.33 -6.15
CA ALA A 41 -7.58 -14.05 -6.04
C ALA A 41 -7.92 -13.13 -7.22
N VAL A 42 -8.46 -11.95 -6.94
CA VAL A 42 -8.55 -10.83 -7.89
C VAL A 42 -7.36 -9.93 -7.63
N ILE A 43 -6.49 -9.80 -8.60
CA ILE A 43 -5.21 -9.11 -8.49
C ILE A 43 -5.22 -7.95 -9.48
N VAL A 44 -5.03 -6.75 -8.97
CA VAL A 44 -5.07 -5.50 -9.74
C VAL A 44 -3.74 -4.79 -9.60
N GLY A 45 -3.04 -4.60 -10.71
CA GLY A 45 -1.82 -3.79 -10.79
C GLY A 45 -2.05 -2.63 -11.74
N ASN A 46 -1.95 -1.39 -11.28
CA ASN A 46 -2.18 -0.24 -12.14
C ASN A 46 -1.11 0.84 -11.96
N ASN A 47 -0.25 0.93 -12.95
CA ASN A 47 0.81 1.93 -13.00
C ASN A 47 0.28 3.36 -13.23
N ARG A 48 -0.94 3.52 -13.74
CA ARG A 48 -1.48 4.82 -14.13
C ARG A 48 -2.52 5.30 -13.12
N SER A 49 -2.68 6.62 -13.03
CA SER A 49 -3.79 7.20 -12.27
C SER A 49 -4.84 7.77 -13.22
N VAL A 50 -6.10 7.73 -12.80
CA VAL A 50 -7.20 8.49 -13.41
C VAL A 50 -7.12 9.99 -13.06
N ASP A 51 -6.28 10.37 -12.08
CA ASP A 51 -6.07 11.75 -11.67
C ASP A 51 -5.01 12.43 -12.56
N GLU A 52 -5.34 13.62 -13.04
CA GLU A 52 -4.44 14.41 -13.88
C GLU A 52 -3.18 14.84 -13.12
N GLY A 53 -2.04 14.83 -13.82
CA GLY A 53 -0.76 15.30 -13.27
C GLY A 53 -0.08 14.33 -12.29
N VAL A 54 -0.59 13.11 -12.13
CA VAL A 54 0.08 12.04 -11.38
C VAL A 54 1.04 11.29 -12.30
N THR A 55 2.32 11.28 -11.94
CA THR A 55 3.34 10.51 -12.66
C THR A 55 3.03 9.01 -12.54
N PRO A 56 3.03 8.26 -13.66
CA PRO A 56 2.85 6.82 -13.60
C PRO A 56 3.92 6.12 -12.75
N LEU A 57 3.48 5.13 -12.00
CA LEU A 57 4.31 4.13 -11.35
C LEU A 57 5.03 3.24 -12.39
N ARG A 58 6.01 2.48 -11.92
CA ARG A 58 6.82 1.60 -12.79
C ARG A 58 6.54 0.12 -12.61
N TYR A 59 6.16 -0.32 -11.40
CA TYR A 59 6.26 -1.72 -11.01
C TYR A 59 4.97 -2.31 -10.41
N ALA A 60 3.86 -1.59 -10.43
CA ALA A 60 2.59 -2.13 -9.92
C ALA A 60 2.07 -3.30 -10.78
N ASP A 61 2.46 -3.35 -12.06
CA ASP A 61 2.23 -4.48 -12.95
C ASP A 61 3.14 -5.67 -12.66
N ASP A 62 4.42 -5.46 -12.35
CA ASP A 62 5.33 -6.51 -11.84
C ASP A 62 4.81 -7.12 -10.53
N ASP A 63 4.38 -6.28 -9.59
CA ASP A 63 3.78 -6.73 -8.34
C ASP A 63 2.55 -7.60 -8.59
N ALA A 64 1.67 -7.19 -9.51
CA ALA A 64 0.48 -7.97 -9.86
C ALA A 64 0.83 -9.32 -10.51
N ALA A 65 1.82 -9.37 -11.41
CA ALA A 65 2.28 -10.62 -12.01
C ALA A 65 2.90 -11.56 -10.96
N ARG A 66 3.70 -11.05 -10.03
CA ARG A 66 4.33 -11.84 -8.97
C ARG A 66 3.32 -12.34 -7.93
N TYR A 67 2.30 -11.54 -7.61
CA TYR A 67 1.17 -12.01 -6.82
C TYR A 67 0.40 -13.12 -7.55
N GLN A 68 0.23 -13.03 -8.87
CA GLN A 68 -0.44 -14.08 -9.64
C GLN A 68 0.32 -15.40 -9.52
N ASP A 69 1.65 -15.39 -9.69
CA ASP A 69 2.50 -16.57 -9.56
C ASP A 69 2.39 -17.18 -8.16
N LEU A 70 2.47 -16.36 -7.10
CA LEU A 70 2.33 -16.79 -5.72
C LEU A 70 0.93 -17.39 -5.44
N PHE A 71 -0.15 -16.69 -5.78
CA PHE A 71 -1.50 -17.18 -5.48
C PHE A 71 -1.84 -18.47 -6.24
N ARG A 72 -1.35 -18.64 -7.48
CA ARG A 72 -1.45 -19.92 -8.19
C ARG A 72 -0.70 -21.03 -7.46
N ARG A 73 0.49 -20.71 -6.92
CA ARG A 73 1.25 -21.66 -6.10
C ARG A 73 0.54 -22.04 -4.81
N LEU A 74 -0.27 -21.14 -4.25
CA LEU A 74 -1.16 -21.41 -3.12
C LEU A 74 -2.46 -22.13 -3.52
N GLY A 75 -2.60 -22.57 -4.78
CA GLY A 75 -3.76 -23.29 -5.29
C GLY A 75 -4.96 -22.41 -5.62
N ALA A 76 -4.80 -21.08 -5.66
CA ALA A 76 -5.89 -20.17 -5.96
C ALA A 76 -6.21 -20.11 -7.46
N ARG A 77 -7.50 -19.96 -7.78
CA ARG A 77 -7.92 -19.47 -9.10
C ARG A 77 -7.72 -17.95 -9.16
N THR A 78 -6.92 -17.49 -10.10
CA THR A 78 -6.54 -16.08 -10.21
C THR A 78 -7.29 -15.35 -11.32
N TYR A 79 -7.52 -14.06 -11.10
CA TYR A 79 -8.06 -13.09 -12.04
C TYR A 79 -7.13 -11.88 -12.05
N LEU A 80 -6.50 -11.59 -13.18
CA LEU A 80 -5.48 -10.56 -13.27
C LEU A 80 -5.97 -9.36 -14.08
N LEU A 81 -5.92 -8.17 -13.47
CA LEU A 81 -6.19 -6.90 -14.13
C LEU A 81 -4.95 -6.02 -14.06
N THR A 82 -4.20 -5.94 -15.16
CA THR A 82 -3.04 -5.08 -15.24
C THR A 82 -2.66 -4.81 -16.69
N ARG A 83 -2.12 -3.62 -16.95
CA ARG A 83 -1.45 -3.32 -18.22
C ARG A 83 0.04 -3.54 -17.99
N LEU A 84 0.49 -4.76 -18.27
CA LEU A 84 1.90 -5.09 -18.22
C LEU A 84 2.71 -4.17 -19.14
N ASP A 85 3.96 -3.89 -18.79
CA ASP A 85 4.96 -3.38 -19.71
C ASP A 85 5.65 -4.53 -20.49
N ASP A 86 6.61 -4.19 -21.33
CA ASP A 86 7.28 -5.18 -22.18
C ASP A 86 8.26 -6.07 -21.40
N ASN A 87 8.86 -5.56 -20.32
CA ASN A 87 9.74 -6.32 -19.45
C ASN A 87 8.93 -7.33 -18.64
N THR A 88 7.86 -6.90 -17.97
CA THR A 88 7.00 -7.78 -17.19
C THR A 88 6.32 -8.82 -18.08
N ARG A 89 5.93 -8.46 -19.32
CA ARG A 89 5.44 -9.43 -20.32
C ARG A 89 6.46 -10.53 -20.63
N ALA A 90 7.74 -10.16 -20.78
CA ALA A 90 8.81 -11.11 -21.07
C ALA A 90 9.10 -12.02 -19.86
N LEU A 91 9.04 -11.48 -18.65
CA LEU A 91 9.29 -12.22 -17.42
C LEU A 91 8.10 -13.11 -17.00
N HIS A 92 6.87 -12.71 -17.28
CA HIS A 92 5.64 -13.39 -16.87
C HIS A 92 4.71 -13.67 -18.06
N PRO A 93 5.08 -14.62 -18.95
CA PRO A 93 4.32 -14.90 -20.17
C PRO A 93 2.89 -15.40 -19.89
N GLN A 94 2.69 -16.09 -18.76
CA GLN A 94 1.35 -16.50 -18.33
C GLN A 94 0.49 -15.30 -17.92
N ALA A 95 1.04 -14.36 -17.15
CA ALA A 95 0.37 -13.11 -16.82
C ALA A 95 0.01 -12.34 -18.10
N ALA A 96 0.93 -12.28 -19.06
CA ALA A 96 0.71 -11.63 -20.35
C ALA A 96 -0.44 -12.25 -21.16
N ALA A 97 -0.64 -13.56 -21.05
CA ALA A 97 -1.72 -14.26 -21.74
C ALA A 97 -3.10 -14.09 -21.06
N GLU A 98 -3.12 -13.90 -19.74
CA GLU A 98 -4.34 -13.90 -18.92
C GLU A 98 -4.81 -12.49 -18.52
N ALA A 99 -3.93 -11.48 -18.52
CA ALA A 99 -4.23 -10.14 -18.01
C ALA A 99 -5.31 -9.41 -18.82
N GLY A 100 -6.32 -8.89 -18.12
CA GLY A 100 -7.24 -7.88 -18.65
C GLY A 100 -6.77 -6.46 -18.31
N GLU A 101 -7.20 -5.46 -19.09
CA GLU A 101 -6.90 -4.06 -18.75
C GLU A 101 -7.55 -3.67 -17.41
N PRO A 102 -6.85 -2.92 -16.53
CA PRO A 102 -7.38 -2.48 -15.24
C PRO A 102 -8.35 -1.30 -15.43
N ARG A 103 -9.50 -1.60 -16.02
CA ARG A 103 -10.59 -0.67 -16.35
C ARG A 103 -11.89 -1.11 -15.68
N ARG A 104 -12.81 -0.17 -15.47
CA ARG A 104 -14.09 -0.42 -14.78
C ARG A 104 -14.88 -1.56 -15.42
N ALA A 105 -15.00 -1.57 -16.74
CA ALA A 105 -15.74 -2.61 -17.45
C ALA A 105 -15.10 -4.01 -17.29
N THR A 106 -13.78 -4.11 -17.20
CA THR A 106 -13.08 -5.37 -16.95
C THR A 106 -13.23 -5.80 -15.49
N PHE A 107 -13.10 -4.86 -14.55
CA PHE A 107 -13.32 -5.10 -13.13
C PHE A 107 -14.73 -5.65 -12.87
N ASP A 108 -15.77 -5.01 -13.40
CA ASP A 108 -17.15 -5.45 -13.21
C ASP A 108 -17.42 -6.85 -13.81
N ARG A 109 -16.80 -7.16 -14.96
CA ARG A 109 -16.85 -8.52 -15.55
C ARG A 109 -16.16 -9.56 -14.67
N VAL A 110 -14.93 -9.27 -14.21
CA VAL A 110 -14.18 -10.17 -13.32
C VAL A 110 -14.92 -10.41 -12.01
N MET A 111 -15.52 -9.38 -11.40
CA MET A 111 -16.33 -9.55 -10.19
C MET A 111 -17.57 -10.42 -10.44
N THR A 112 -18.16 -10.36 -11.64
CA THR A 112 -19.26 -11.24 -12.05
C THR A 112 -18.80 -12.69 -12.22
N ASP A 113 -17.65 -12.91 -12.86
CA ASP A 113 -17.07 -14.25 -13.03
C ASP A 113 -16.64 -14.86 -11.70
N LEU A 114 -16.01 -14.07 -10.83
CA LEU A 114 -15.67 -14.44 -9.46
C LEU A 114 -16.92 -14.87 -8.69
N ALA A 115 -17.99 -14.08 -8.70
CA ALA A 115 -19.23 -14.42 -8.00
C ALA A 115 -19.81 -15.76 -8.49
N ARG A 116 -19.75 -16.03 -9.81
CA ARG A 116 -20.18 -17.30 -10.40
C ARG A 116 -19.35 -18.48 -9.87
N ASP A 117 -18.03 -18.37 -9.92
CA ASP A 117 -17.13 -19.43 -9.48
C ASP A 117 -17.21 -19.71 -7.98
N VAL A 118 -17.26 -18.65 -7.16
CA VAL A 118 -17.42 -18.75 -5.71
C VAL A 118 -18.76 -19.42 -5.39
N SER A 119 -19.83 -19.06 -6.08
CA SER A 119 -21.14 -19.73 -5.93
C SER A 119 -21.06 -21.21 -6.32
N GLN A 120 -20.33 -21.54 -7.38
CA GLN A 120 -20.14 -22.92 -7.81
C GLN A 120 -19.35 -23.73 -6.77
N ALA A 121 -18.29 -23.17 -6.18
CA ALA A 121 -17.54 -23.81 -5.11
C ALA A 121 -18.39 -23.96 -3.83
N ALA A 122 -19.11 -22.90 -3.43
CA ALA A 122 -20.00 -22.92 -2.27
C ALA A 122 -21.12 -23.96 -2.42
N SER A 123 -21.67 -24.15 -3.63
CA SER A 123 -22.70 -25.17 -3.91
C SER A 123 -22.21 -26.61 -3.68
N ARG A 124 -20.88 -26.83 -3.63
CA ARG A 124 -20.26 -28.12 -3.31
C ARG A 124 -19.95 -28.27 -1.81
N GLY A 125 -20.37 -27.33 -0.97
CA GLY A 125 -20.13 -27.36 0.49
C GLY A 125 -18.70 -27.04 0.90
N VAL A 126 -17.91 -26.42 0.00
CA VAL A 126 -16.52 -26.04 0.26
C VAL A 126 -16.44 -24.60 0.76
N ALA A 127 -15.67 -24.35 1.81
CA ALA A 127 -15.40 -22.99 2.29
C ALA A 127 -14.68 -22.18 1.22
N THR A 128 -15.07 -20.93 1.01
CA THR A 128 -14.52 -20.09 -0.05
C THR A 128 -13.76 -18.91 0.52
N VAL A 129 -12.52 -18.74 0.08
CA VAL A 129 -11.64 -17.65 0.50
C VAL A 129 -11.32 -16.81 -0.73
N VAL A 130 -11.61 -15.52 -0.65
CA VAL A 130 -11.32 -14.57 -1.73
C VAL A 130 -10.25 -13.59 -1.28
N TYR A 131 -9.23 -13.39 -2.10
CA TYR A 131 -8.27 -12.31 -1.97
C TYR A 131 -8.58 -11.23 -3.00
N PHE A 132 -8.59 -9.98 -2.55
CA PHE A 132 -8.50 -8.82 -3.42
C PHE A 132 -7.15 -8.16 -3.14
N VAL A 133 -6.25 -8.20 -4.12
CA VAL A 133 -4.90 -7.66 -4.03
C VAL A 133 -4.80 -6.47 -4.98
N TYR A 134 -4.35 -5.32 -4.48
CA TYR A 134 -4.18 -4.12 -5.28
C TYR A 134 -2.78 -3.53 -5.06
N ALA A 135 -2.08 -3.24 -6.15
CA ALA A 135 -0.90 -2.39 -6.18
C ALA A 135 -1.15 -1.23 -7.15
N GLY A 136 -0.87 0.00 -6.71
CA GLY A 136 -1.01 1.17 -7.58
C GLY A 136 -1.25 2.47 -6.83
N HIS A 137 -1.77 3.48 -7.54
CA HIS A 137 -2.10 4.75 -6.91
C HIS A 137 -3.36 4.67 -6.04
N GLY A 138 -3.36 5.47 -4.98
CA GLY A 138 -4.51 5.76 -4.14
C GLY A 138 -4.42 7.18 -3.60
N ASP A 139 -5.57 7.79 -3.32
CA ASP A 139 -5.67 9.14 -2.76
C ASP A 139 -7.01 9.29 -1.99
N VAL A 140 -7.24 10.48 -1.43
CA VAL A 140 -8.47 10.85 -0.73
C VAL A 140 -9.15 11.99 -1.48
N LYS A 141 -10.42 11.82 -1.80
CA LYS A 141 -11.26 12.88 -2.36
C LYS A 141 -12.55 13.01 -1.57
N ASN A 142 -12.90 14.25 -1.17
CA ASN A 142 -14.09 14.53 -0.36
C ASN A 142 -14.16 13.72 0.94
N GLY A 143 -13.00 13.46 1.57
CA GLY A 143 -12.92 12.64 2.79
C GLY A 143 -13.17 11.15 2.55
N GLN A 144 -13.06 10.65 1.32
CA GLN A 144 -13.18 9.24 1.00
C GLN A 144 -11.91 8.74 0.29
N GLY A 145 -11.32 7.66 0.81
CA GLY A 145 -10.20 7.00 0.15
C GLY A 145 -10.65 6.26 -1.10
N TYR A 146 -9.79 6.24 -2.10
CA TYR A 146 -9.97 5.45 -3.31
C TYR A 146 -8.63 4.92 -3.82
N VAL A 147 -8.71 3.84 -4.58
CA VAL A 147 -7.66 3.38 -5.48
C VAL A 147 -8.08 3.60 -6.93
N THR A 148 -7.15 3.56 -7.87
CA THR A 148 -7.41 3.93 -9.25
C THR A 148 -7.40 2.73 -10.19
N LEU A 149 -8.40 2.66 -11.05
CA LEU A 149 -8.30 2.00 -12.35
C LEU A 149 -7.83 3.03 -13.39
N GLU A 150 -7.57 2.60 -14.62
CA GLU A 150 -7.17 3.51 -15.71
C GLU A 150 -8.24 4.55 -16.06
N ASP A 151 -9.52 4.20 -15.89
CA ASP A 151 -10.66 4.99 -16.31
C ASP A 151 -11.66 5.30 -15.20
N ALA A 152 -11.37 4.88 -13.97
CA ALA A 152 -12.27 5.04 -12.83
C ALA A 152 -11.53 5.07 -11.50
N ARG A 153 -12.19 5.61 -10.48
CA ARG A 153 -11.80 5.43 -9.08
C ARG A 153 -12.59 4.24 -8.51
N LEU A 154 -11.99 3.50 -7.59
CA LEU A 154 -12.63 2.48 -6.77
C LEU A 154 -12.57 2.92 -5.31
N THR A 155 -13.71 3.34 -4.79
CA THR A 155 -13.86 3.75 -3.38
C THR A 155 -14.15 2.55 -2.48
N GLY A 156 -13.95 2.71 -1.16
CA GLY A 156 -14.34 1.69 -0.18
C GLY A 156 -15.79 1.19 -0.33
N PRO A 157 -16.80 2.07 -0.49
CA PRO A 157 -18.18 1.66 -0.75
C PRO A 157 -18.40 0.96 -2.10
N GLU A 158 -17.67 1.32 -3.16
CA GLU A 158 -17.76 0.59 -4.44
C GLU A 158 -17.18 -0.82 -4.33
N LEU A 159 -16.06 -0.98 -3.62
CA LEU A 159 -15.50 -2.30 -3.31
C LEU A 159 -16.46 -3.10 -2.43
N LEU A 160 -17.04 -2.49 -1.39
CA LEU A 160 -18.03 -3.15 -0.53
C LEU A 160 -19.25 -3.59 -1.34
N HIS A 161 -19.75 -2.75 -2.25
CA HIS A 161 -20.85 -3.11 -3.15
C HIS A 161 -20.46 -4.29 -4.06
N ALA A 162 -19.26 -4.28 -4.64
CA ALA A 162 -18.77 -5.40 -5.45
C ALA A 162 -18.67 -6.70 -4.62
N PHE A 163 -18.08 -6.64 -3.42
CA PHE A 163 -17.92 -7.80 -2.52
C PHE A 163 -19.24 -8.33 -1.95
N SER A 164 -20.25 -7.48 -1.79
CA SER A 164 -21.59 -7.92 -1.35
C SER A 164 -22.25 -8.89 -2.34
N LYS A 165 -21.82 -8.89 -3.61
CA LYS A 165 -22.33 -9.80 -4.65
C LYS A 165 -21.57 -11.14 -4.69
N VAL A 166 -20.47 -11.27 -3.95
CA VAL A 166 -19.64 -12.46 -3.91
C VAL A 166 -19.97 -13.24 -2.63
N PRO A 167 -20.56 -14.45 -2.73
CA PRO A 167 -20.97 -15.23 -1.56
C PRO A 167 -19.79 -15.99 -0.94
N ALA A 168 -18.67 -15.30 -0.72
CA ALA A 168 -17.48 -15.86 -0.11
C ALA A 168 -17.67 -16.05 1.41
N THR A 169 -17.06 -17.10 1.97
CA THR A 169 -16.97 -17.29 3.42
C THR A 169 -16.10 -16.20 4.05
N ARG A 170 -14.98 -15.86 3.40
CA ARG A 170 -14.01 -14.84 3.85
C ARG A 170 -13.48 -14.05 2.66
N ILE A 171 -13.20 -12.77 2.89
CA ILE A 171 -12.58 -11.88 1.92
C ILE A 171 -11.39 -11.19 2.59
N HIS A 172 -10.19 -11.35 2.03
CA HIS A 172 -8.97 -10.69 2.47
C HIS A 172 -8.61 -9.59 1.46
N VAL A 173 -8.53 -8.35 1.93
CA VAL A 173 -8.18 -7.18 1.13
C VAL A 173 -6.75 -6.78 1.45
N VAL A 174 -5.86 -6.88 0.46
CA VAL A 174 -4.44 -6.51 0.57
C VAL A 174 -4.18 -5.34 -0.39
N VAL A 175 -3.79 -4.18 0.13
CA VAL A 175 -3.65 -2.96 -0.69
C VAL A 175 -2.33 -2.28 -0.44
N ASP A 176 -1.52 -2.19 -1.48
CA ASP A 176 -0.33 -1.36 -1.58
C ASP A 176 -0.65 -0.10 -2.39
N ALA A 177 -1.12 0.92 -1.69
CA ALA A 177 -1.43 2.22 -2.27
C ALA A 177 -1.33 3.32 -1.21
N CYS A 178 -0.92 4.52 -1.63
CA CYS A 178 -0.99 5.69 -0.77
C CYS A 178 -2.43 5.90 -0.25
N ALA A 179 -2.56 6.30 1.02
CA ALA A 179 -3.85 6.61 1.63
C ALA A 179 -4.87 5.44 1.65
N SER A 180 -4.43 4.18 1.43
CA SER A 180 -5.32 3.01 1.37
C SER A 180 -6.09 2.76 2.67
N TYR A 181 -5.59 3.23 3.83
CA TYR A 181 -6.33 3.26 5.10
C TYR A 181 -7.73 3.85 4.97
N PHE A 182 -7.92 4.86 4.11
CA PHE A 182 -9.21 5.53 3.91
C PHE A 182 -10.21 4.74 3.06
N LEU A 183 -9.81 3.57 2.52
CA LEU A 183 -10.76 2.57 2.01
C LEU A 183 -11.52 1.89 3.16
N ALA A 184 -10.86 1.71 4.30
CA ALA A 184 -11.38 0.98 5.46
C ALA A 184 -12.35 1.81 6.31
N VAL A 185 -12.11 3.12 6.39
CA VAL A 185 -12.93 4.05 7.19
C VAL A 185 -13.77 4.92 6.26
N GLY A 186 -15.10 4.92 6.43
CA GLY A 186 -16.02 5.64 5.55
C GLY A 186 -15.88 7.18 5.53
N ARG A 187 -14.96 7.74 6.32
CA ARG A 187 -14.62 9.17 6.38
C ARG A 187 -13.16 9.38 6.78
N GLY A 188 -12.41 10.16 6.01
CA GLY A 188 -11.11 10.72 6.37
C GLY A 188 -11.24 11.96 7.27
N PRO A 189 -10.15 12.36 7.95
CA PRO A 189 -10.12 13.57 8.77
C PRO A 189 -10.39 14.82 7.92
N GLY A 190 -11.30 15.68 8.39
CA GLY A 190 -11.62 16.98 7.77
C GLY A 190 -13.03 17.15 7.21
N GLY A 191 -13.91 16.13 7.26
CA GLY A 191 -15.32 16.30 6.90
C GLY A 191 -16.09 17.14 7.93
N GLU A 192 -16.93 18.09 7.49
CA GLU A 192 -17.82 18.82 8.39
C GLU A 192 -18.72 17.83 9.17
N ARG A 193 -18.78 17.99 10.50
CA ARG A 193 -19.69 17.22 11.35
C ARG A 193 -21.12 17.62 10.99
N ARG A 194 -21.77 16.87 10.10
CA ARG A 194 -23.21 17.00 9.87
C ARG A 194 -23.99 16.50 11.10
N PRO A 195 -25.12 17.14 11.45
CA PRO A 195 -25.90 16.79 12.63
C PRO A 195 -26.33 15.32 12.63
N LEU A 196 -26.40 14.74 13.83
CA LEU A 196 -26.81 13.37 14.14
C LEU A 196 -28.17 13.07 13.50
N GLY A 197 -28.16 12.41 12.33
CA GLY A 197 -29.35 12.11 11.54
C GLY A 197 -29.05 11.55 10.15
N GLU A 198 -27.87 11.82 9.59
CA GLU A 198 -27.43 11.18 8.35
C GLU A 198 -26.83 9.79 8.63
N VAL A 199 -27.40 8.76 8.00
CA VAL A 199 -26.94 7.37 8.01
C VAL A 199 -25.45 7.31 7.68
N ARG A 200 -24.65 6.74 8.59
CA ARG A 200 -23.23 6.46 8.34
C ARG A 200 -23.13 5.52 7.13
N ALA A 201 -22.43 5.94 6.08
CA ALA A 201 -22.17 5.08 4.93
C ALA A 201 -21.40 3.83 5.38
N ALA A 202 -21.85 2.65 4.96
CA ALA A 202 -21.18 1.39 5.26
C ALA A 202 -19.75 1.42 4.70
N SER A 203 -18.80 0.95 5.50
CA SER A 203 -17.39 0.85 5.16
C SER A 203 -16.98 -0.61 5.00
N LEU A 204 -15.85 -0.88 4.32
CA LEU A 204 -15.28 -2.22 4.27
C LEU A 204 -15.06 -2.81 5.67
N GLY A 205 -14.80 -1.93 6.65
CA GLY A 205 -14.69 -2.28 8.06
C GLY A 205 -15.96 -2.89 8.67
N ASP A 206 -17.14 -2.60 8.15
CA ASP A 206 -18.39 -3.00 8.79
C ASP A 206 -18.86 -4.43 8.35
N ASP A 207 -18.30 -5.00 7.27
CA ASP A 207 -18.58 -6.39 6.85
C ASP A 207 -17.71 -7.37 7.66
N PRO A 208 -18.31 -8.31 8.44
CA PRO A 208 -17.57 -9.23 9.28
C PRO A 208 -16.72 -10.24 8.50
N ARG A 209 -16.99 -10.44 7.21
CA ARG A 209 -16.21 -11.36 6.35
C ARG A 209 -14.92 -10.75 5.86
N ILE A 210 -14.76 -9.42 5.96
CA ILE A 210 -13.66 -8.67 5.35
C ILE A 210 -12.53 -8.45 6.36
N GLY A 211 -11.40 -9.09 6.09
CA GLY A 211 -10.10 -8.77 6.68
C GLY A 211 -9.31 -7.84 5.79
N MET A 212 -8.45 -7.01 6.37
CA MET A 212 -7.70 -5.95 5.66
C MET A 212 -6.25 -5.92 6.09
N LEU A 213 -5.34 -5.87 5.12
CA LEU A 213 -3.92 -5.63 5.28
C LEU A 213 -3.54 -4.47 4.34
N LEU A 214 -3.38 -3.28 4.88
CA LEU A 214 -3.27 -2.04 4.10
C LEU A 214 -1.97 -1.33 4.41
N SER A 215 -1.30 -0.82 3.38
CA SER A 215 -0.17 0.11 3.53
C SER A 215 -0.68 1.49 3.93
N THR A 216 -0.33 1.98 5.12
CA THR A 216 -0.84 3.25 5.67
C THR A 216 0.17 4.39 5.65
N SER A 217 1.34 4.20 5.05
CA SER A 217 2.34 5.26 4.91
C SER A 217 1.77 6.44 4.10
N SER A 218 1.95 7.66 4.62
CA SER A 218 1.43 8.87 3.99
C SER A 218 2.25 9.23 2.76
N ALA A 219 1.55 9.39 1.62
CA ALA A 219 1.90 9.84 0.26
C ALA A 219 3.10 10.80 0.01
N ARG A 220 4.26 10.64 0.64
CA ARG A 220 5.46 11.40 0.28
C ARG A 220 6.56 10.46 -0.20
N GLU A 221 6.69 10.49 -1.53
CA GLU A 221 7.52 9.67 -2.41
C GLU A 221 6.98 8.24 -2.57
N SER A 222 6.57 7.91 -3.80
CA SER A 222 6.18 6.56 -4.18
C SER A 222 7.31 5.61 -3.81
N HIS A 223 7.08 4.76 -2.80
CA HIS A 223 8.04 3.75 -2.34
C HIS A 223 8.08 2.56 -3.31
N GLU A 224 8.19 2.84 -4.60
CA GLU A 224 8.59 1.88 -5.63
C GLU A 224 10.11 1.89 -5.69
N TRP A 225 10.73 0.74 -5.52
CA TRP A 225 12.18 0.65 -5.43
C TRP A 225 12.74 -0.22 -6.54
N GLU A 226 13.74 0.30 -7.25
CA GLU A 226 14.34 -0.39 -8.41
C GLU A 226 14.95 -1.75 -8.04
N GLY A 227 15.41 -1.97 -6.80
CA GLY A 227 16.02 -3.25 -6.42
C GLY A 227 15.06 -4.39 -6.09
N PHE A 228 13.80 -4.08 -5.81
CA PHE A 228 12.74 -5.08 -5.73
C PHE A 228 11.88 -5.10 -6.99
N GLU A 229 12.06 -4.14 -7.91
CA GLU A 229 11.19 -3.90 -9.06
C GLU A 229 9.71 -3.99 -8.64
N GLY A 230 9.35 -3.28 -7.57
CA GLY A 230 8.05 -3.38 -6.90
C GLY A 230 7.90 -2.40 -5.75
N GLY A 231 6.68 -2.33 -5.20
CA GLY A 231 6.41 -1.67 -3.93
C GLY A 231 7.03 -2.44 -2.76
N VAL A 232 7.68 -1.74 -1.83
CA VAL A 232 8.33 -2.38 -0.65
C VAL A 232 7.34 -3.20 0.16
N PHE A 233 6.16 -2.64 0.44
CA PHE A 233 5.12 -3.36 1.18
C PHE A 233 4.65 -4.60 0.42
N SER A 234 4.43 -4.50 -0.91
CA SER A 234 4.08 -5.65 -1.74
C SER A 234 5.15 -6.74 -1.70
N HIS A 235 6.43 -6.39 -1.77
CA HIS A 235 7.53 -7.35 -1.65
C HIS A 235 7.54 -8.02 -0.27
N GLU A 236 7.43 -7.25 0.81
CA GLU A 236 7.43 -7.77 2.18
C GLU A 236 6.26 -8.71 2.45
N VAL A 237 5.04 -8.33 2.01
CA VAL A 237 3.87 -9.20 2.16
C VAL A 237 4.06 -10.49 1.36
N ARG A 238 4.55 -10.43 0.11
CA ARG A 238 4.86 -11.65 -0.66
C ARG A 238 5.91 -12.50 0.04
N SER A 239 7.00 -11.92 0.52
CA SER A 239 8.04 -12.61 1.27
C SER A 239 7.47 -13.35 2.49
N GLY A 240 6.59 -12.68 3.24
CA GLY A 240 5.86 -13.29 4.33
C GLY A 240 5.01 -14.48 3.88
N LEU A 241 4.21 -14.30 2.81
CA LEU A 241 3.36 -15.35 2.21
C LEU A 241 4.15 -16.50 1.55
N TYR A 242 5.42 -16.29 1.21
CA TYR A 242 6.33 -17.35 0.81
C TYR A 242 6.76 -18.23 2.00
N GLY A 243 6.38 -17.89 3.24
CA GLY A 243 6.64 -18.65 4.45
C GLY A 243 7.52 -17.92 5.47
N ALA A 244 8.11 -16.77 5.11
CA ALA A 244 9.00 -16.04 6.01
C ALA A 244 8.28 -15.45 7.24
N ALA A 245 6.96 -15.26 7.15
CA ALA A 245 6.15 -14.76 8.26
C ALA A 245 5.57 -15.87 9.16
N ASP A 246 5.66 -17.14 8.77
CA ASP A 246 5.13 -18.30 9.51
C ASP A 246 6.04 -18.62 10.71
N ALA A 247 5.86 -17.88 11.79
CA ALA A 247 6.81 -17.82 12.90
C ALA A 247 6.68 -19.01 13.84
N ASP A 248 5.48 -19.59 13.95
CA ASP A 248 5.24 -20.82 14.71
C ASP A 248 5.25 -22.11 13.88
N ARG A 249 5.31 -21.98 12.54
CA ARG A 249 5.49 -23.06 11.55
C ARG A 249 4.28 -23.99 11.43
N ASP A 250 3.08 -23.47 11.65
CA ASP A 250 1.85 -24.23 11.47
C ASP A 250 1.32 -24.20 10.02
N GLY A 251 1.93 -23.39 9.16
CA GLY A 251 1.56 -23.20 7.77
C GLY A 251 0.34 -22.28 7.57
N GLU A 252 -0.12 -21.60 8.61
CA GLU A 252 -1.22 -20.63 8.61
C GLU A 252 -0.73 -19.25 9.07
N ILE A 253 -0.32 -18.40 8.11
CA ILE A 253 0.12 -17.05 8.44
C ILE A 253 -1.07 -16.22 8.93
N THR A 254 -0.96 -15.71 10.15
CA THR A 254 -1.94 -14.82 10.77
C THR A 254 -1.73 -13.35 10.38
N TYR A 255 -2.78 -12.53 10.55
CA TYR A 255 -2.67 -11.07 10.42
C TYR A 255 -1.62 -10.48 11.37
N ARG A 256 -1.46 -11.07 12.56
CA ARG A 256 -0.50 -10.62 13.55
C ARG A 256 0.94 -10.94 13.13
N GLU A 257 1.18 -12.16 12.67
CA GLU A 257 2.48 -12.56 12.14
C GLU A 257 2.90 -11.70 10.96
N MET A 258 2.01 -11.51 9.98
CA MET A 258 2.32 -10.67 8.83
C MET A 258 2.65 -9.23 9.25
N ALA A 259 1.87 -8.66 10.18
CA ALA A 259 2.12 -7.30 10.65
C ALA A 259 3.43 -7.19 11.46
N ALA A 260 3.74 -8.19 12.30
CA ALA A 260 4.99 -8.26 13.04
C ALA A 260 6.19 -8.46 12.11
N PHE A 261 6.04 -9.29 11.08
CA PHE A 261 7.05 -9.55 10.07
C PHE A 261 7.42 -8.28 9.30
N VAL A 262 6.43 -7.57 8.76
CA VAL A 262 6.66 -6.29 8.06
C VAL A 262 7.29 -5.25 8.99
N ALA A 263 6.80 -5.14 10.23
CA ALA A 263 7.38 -4.21 11.20
C ALA A 263 8.84 -4.56 11.52
N ARG A 264 9.16 -5.86 11.64
CA ARG A 264 10.52 -6.33 11.92
C ARG A 264 11.46 -6.12 10.73
N ALA A 265 10.99 -6.40 9.51
CA ALA A 265 11.74 -6.18 8.28
C ALA A 265 12.26 -4.74 8.17
N ASN A 266 11.50 -3.77 8.68
CA ASN A 266 11.81 -2.35 8.61
C ASN A 266 12.44 -1.77 9.88
N ALA A 267 12.60 -2.56 10.95
CA ALA A 267 12.97 -2.05 12.27
C ALA A 267 14.40 -1.44 12.31
N ALA A 268 15.30 -1.87 11.44
CA ALA A 268 16.66 -1.32 11.34
C ALA A 268 16.71 0.06 10.66
N ILE A 269 15.65 0.47 9.94
CA ILE A 269 15.57 1.79 9.32
C ILE A 269 15.49 2.83 10.45
N PRO A 270 16.46 3.76 10.62
CA PRO A 270 16.48 4.63 11.80
C PRO A 270 15.32 5.63 11.87
N SER A 271 14.80 6.05 10.71
CA SER A 271 13.76 7.06 10.62
C SER A 271 12.38 6.41 10.46
N GLU A 272 11.50 6.61 11.43
CA GLU A 272 10.13 6.08 11.39
C GLU A 272 9.34 6.54 10.15
N LYS A 273 9.60 7.76 9.65
CA LYS A 273 8.96 8.27 8.42
C LYS A 273 9.23 7.44 7.16
N TYR A 274 10.26 6.60 7.17
CA TYR A 274 10.63 5.74 6.04
C TYR A 274 10.25 4.28 6.27
N ARG A 275 9.67 3.95 7.43
CA ARG A 275 9.13 2.62 7.70
C ARG A 275 7.70 2.57 7.15
N PRO A 276 7.32 1.53 6.40
CA PRO A 276 5.92 1.29 6.08
C PRO A 276 5.10 1.12 7.36
N ASP A 277 4.05 1.91 7.50
CA ASP A 277 3.01 1.63 8.49
C ASP A 277 2.02 0.62 7.89
N VAL A 278 1.62 -0.36 8.68
CA VAL A 278 0.68 -1.41 8.26
C VAL A 278 -0.56 -1.38 9.13
N PHE A 279 -1.72 -1.31 8.48
CA PHE A 279 -3.00 -1.58 9.12
C PHE A 279 -3.40 -3.03 8.85
N ALA A 280 -3.40 -3.83 9.91
CA ALA A 280 -3.80 -5.23 9.87
C ALA A 280 -5.05 -5.44 10.71
N ARG A 281 -6.10 -5.99 10.10
CA ARG A 281 -7.35 -6.34 10.78
C ARG A 281 -7.92 -7.62 10.22
N ALA A 282 -8.01 -8.64 11.07
CA ALA A 282 -8.60 -9.91 10.68
C ALA A 282 -10.14 -9.80 10.49
N PRO A 283 -10.76 -10.65 9.64
CA PRO A 283 -12.20 -10.78 9.61
C PRO A 283 -12.71 -11.44 10.92
N GLN A 284 -14.02 -11.43 11.14
CA GLN A 284 -14.60 -12.14 12.28
C GLN A 284 -14.45 -13.66 12.12
N GLY A 285 -14.12 -14.34 13.22
CA GLY A 285 -14.06 -15.80 13.29
C GLY A 285 -12.76 -16.45 12.81
N THR A 286 -11.73 -15.68 12.42
CA THR A 286 -10.38 -16.20 12.17
C THR A 286 -9.33 -15.11 12.33
N SER A 287 -8.12 -15.47 12.74
CA SER A 287 -6.92 -14.61 12.70
C SER A 287 -6.03 -14.89 11.49
N THR A 288 -6.33 -15.94 10.72
CA THR A 288 -5.53 -16.40 9.57
C THR A 288 -5.70 -15.44 8.41
N LEU A 289 -4.57 -14.96 7.87
CA LEU A 289 -4.50 -14.22 6.61
C LEU A 289 -4.34 -15.18 5.43
N ALA A 290 -3.51 -16.21 5.55
CA ALA A 290 -3.26 -17.17 4.48
C ALA A 290 -2.92 -18.57 5.02
N ASP A 291 -3.49 -19.60 4.39
CA ASP A 291 -3.05 -20.99 4.52
C ASP A 291 -2.06 -21.29 3.40
N ILE A 292 -0.80 -21.54 3.76
CA ILE A 292 0.29 -21.76 2.82
C ILE A 292 0.71 -23.22 2.71
N ARG A 293 0.01 -24.14 3.38
CA ARG A 293 0.36 -25.57 3.41
C ARG A 293 0.43 -26.21 2.03
N GLU A 294 -0.46 -25.82 1.12
CA GLU A 294 -0.42 -26.28 -0.27
C GLU A 294 0.85 -25.83 -0.98
N GLY A 295 1.27 -24.57 -0.79
CA GLY A 295 2.51 -24.05 -1.34
C GLY A 295 3.75 -24.74 -0.75
N LEU A 296 3.72 -25.01 0.56
CA LEU A 296 4.79 -25.67 1.34
C LEU A 296 4.98 -27.15 1.03
N ARG A 297 4.11 -27.77 0.22
CA ARG A 297 4.34 -29.14 -0.30
C ARG A 297 5.69 -29.25 -0.98
N ARG A 298 6.07 -28.21 -1.74
CA ARG A 298 7.46 -28.06 -2.18
C ARG A 298 8.11 -26.82 -1.56
N ARG A 299 9.09 -27.04 -0.71
CA ARG A 299 9.71 -26.02 0.14
C ARG A 299 11.21 -26.22 0.30
N VAL A 300 11.92 -25.14 0.59
CA VAL A 300 13.27 -25.17 1.14
C VAL A 300 13.18 -25.06 2.66
N VAL A 301 13.94 -25.89 3.37
CA VAL A 301 14.00 -25.89 4.84
C VAL A 301 15.38 -25.39 5.24
N ILE A 302 15.40 -24.28 5.96
CA ILE A 302 16.59 -23.66 6.53
C ILE A 302 16.56 -24.00 8.01
N ASP A 303 17.41 -24.93 8.45
CA ASP A 303 17.47 -25.32 9.85
C ASP A 303 18.06 -24.20 10.73
N GLY A 304 17.90 -24.33 12.05
CA GLY A 304 18.38 -23.33 13.01
C GLY A 304 19.89 -23.17 13.08
N SER A 305 20.68 -24.13 12.61
CA SER A 305 22.14 -24.03 12.55
C SER A 305 22.62 -23.25 11.32
N HIS A 306 21.77 -23.16 10.30
CA HIS A 306 21.98 -22.37 9.10
C HIS A 306 21.12 -21.10 9.08
N ALA A 307 20.66 -20.60 10.23
CA ALA A 307 19.93 -19.35 10.28
C ALA A 307 20.74 -18.18 9.70
N GLY A 308 20.07 -17.24 9.05
CA GLY A 308 20.71 -16.07 8.45
C GLY A 308 19.76 -15.27 7.59
N HIS A 309 20.31 -14.27 6.89
CA HIS A 309 19.56 -13.47 5.93
C HIS A 309 19.61 -14.12 4.55
N TYR A 310 18.46 -14.49 4.00
CA TYR A 310 18.30 -15.21 2.75
C TYR A 310 17.46 -14.46 1.74
N VAL A 311 17.90 -14.51 0.48
CA VAL A 311 17.18 -14.00 -0.66
C VAL A 311 16.91 -15.13 -1.64
N LEU A 312 15.64 -15.29 -2.02
CA LEU A 312 15.19 -16.23 -3.03
C LEU A 312 15.04 -15.48 -4.37
N GLU A 313 15.79 -15.88 -5.38
CA GLU A 313 15.89 -15.21 -6.68
C GLU A 313 15.75 -16.23 -7.82
N ASP A 314 15.19 -15.82 -8.96
CA ASP A 314 15.24 -16.64 -10.17
C ASP A 314 16.52 -16.37 -10.99
N GLY A 315 16.82 -17.24 -11.96
CA GLY A 315 18.00 -17.13 -12.82
C GLY A 315 17.96 -15.97 -13.82
N ARG A 316 16.92 -15.13 -13.78
CA ARG A 316 16.82 -13.88 -14.54
C ARG A 316 17.10 -12.66 -13.64
N GLY A 317 17.36 -12.88 -12.34
CA GLY A 317 17.61 -11.83 -11.36
C GLY A 317 16.34 -11.30 -10.68
N VAL A 318 15.18 -11.94 -10.89
CA VAL A 318 13.93 -11.52 -10.22
C VAL A 318 13.95 -11.99 -8.79
N ARG A 319 13.94 -11.04 -7.84
CA ARG A 319 13.87 -11.31 -6.41
C ARG A 319 12.45 -11.70 -6.00
N ILE A 320 12.29 -12.96 -5.59
CA ILE A 320 11.00 -13.59 -5.28
C ILE A 320 10.60 -13.31 -3.84
N ALA A 321 11.51 -13.57 -2.89
CA ALA A 321 11.28 -13.41 -1.47
C ALA A 321 12.57 -13.08 -0.73
N ASP A 322 12.44 -12.46 0.43
CA ASP A 322 13.50 -12.19 1.39
C ASP A 322 13.05 -12.66 2.78
N ALA A 323 13.96 -13.28 3.52
CA ALA A 323 13.70 -13.78 4.85
C ALA A 323 14.95 -13.76 5.71
N HIS A 324 14.77 -13.53 7.01
CA HIS A 324 15.86 -13.60 7.98
C HIS A 324 15.37 -14.32 9.22
N ASN A 325 15.74 -15.59 9.40
CA ASN A 325 15.35 -16.36 10.57
C ASN A 325 16.35 -16.19 11.73
N ALA A 326 15.87 -16.18 12.97
CA ALA A 326 16.75 -16.12 14.13
C ALA A 326 17.56 -17.42 14.32
N SER A 327 18.77 -17.28 14.86
CA SER A 327 19.63 -18.43 15.19
C SER A 327 18.92 -19.46 16.08
N GLY A 328 19.07 -20.73 15.74
CA GLY A 328 18.42 -21.84 16.43
C GLY A 328 16.97 -22.10 16.01
N LEU A 329 16.38 -21.26 15.14
CA LEU A 329 15.03 -21.46 14.62
C LEU A 329 15.05 -21.93 13.16
N GLU A 330 14.27 -22.97 12.89
CA GLU A 330 14.03 -23.42 11.53
C GLU A 330 13.05 -22.48 10.81
N MET A 331 13.22 -22.33 9.49
CA MET A 331 12.29 -21.64 8.61
C MET A 331 12.02 -22.48 7.36
N SER A 332 10.79 -22.43 6.87
CA SER A 332 10.42 -23.02 5.58
C SER A 332 9.98 -21.95 4.61
N LEU A 333 10.55 -21.94 3.41
CA LEU A 333 10.08 -21.09 2.32
C LEU A 333 9.50 -21.96 1.20
N ILE A 334 8.37 -21.57 0.65
CA ILE A 334 7.80 -22.16 -0.56
C ILE A 334 8.85 -22.08 -1.66
N ALA A 335 9.21 -23.23 -2.23
CA ALA A 335 10.18 -23.30 -3.32
C ALA A 335 9.41 -23.20 -4.66
N PRO A 336 9.57 -22.09 -5.42
CA PRO A 336 8.88 -21.87 -6.68
C PRO A 336 9.26 -22.94 -7.71
N VAL A 337 8.30 -23.31 -8.55
CA VAL A 337 8.57 -24.12 -9.74
C VAL A 337 8.60 -23.16 -10.93
N SER A 338 9.80 -22.82 -11.37
CA SER A 338 10.04 -21.92 -12.49
C SER A 338 10.73 -22.68 -13.64
N PRO A 339 10.47 -22.31 -14.91
CA PRO A 339 11.29 -22.76 -16.02
C PRO A 339 12.76 -22.33 -15.87
N ALA A 340 12.97 -21.13 -15.31
CA ALA A 340 14.29 -20.63 -14.97
C ALA A 340 14.82 -21.34 -13.71
N PRO A 341 16.14 -21.50 -13.56
CA PRO A 341 16.74 -21.89 -12.29
C PRO A 341 16.29 -20.95 -11.16
N VAL A 342 16.21 -21.47 -9.94
CA VAL A 342 15.92 -20.68 -8.74
C VAL A 342 17.07 -20.86 -7.77
N TYR A 343 17.48 -19.78 -7.15
CA TYR A 343 18.61 -19.71 -6.26
C TYR A 343 18.16 -19.17 -4.90
N LEU A 344 18.68 -19.76 -3.84
CA LEU A 344 18.59 -19.22 -2.49
C LEU A 344 19.97 -18.71 -2.11
N ARG A 345 20.10 -17.43 -1.82
CA ARG A 345 21.37 -16.78 -1.50
C ARG A 345 21.38 -16.33 -0.06
N ARG A 346 22.40 -16.71 0.71
CA ARG A 346 22.66 -16.18 2.05
C ARG A 346 23.48 -14.89 1.92
N ILE A 347 22.97 -13.79 2.46
CA ILE A 347 23.60 -12.47 2.37
C ILE A 347 24.87 -12.39 3.21
N ASP A 348 24.86 -13.00 4.40
CA ASP A 348 25.91 -12.81 5.41
C ASP A 348 27.31 -13.27 4.93
N ASP A 349 27.35 -14.33 4.13
CA ASP A 349 28.58 -14.92 3.61
C ASP A 349 28.54 -15.17 2.11
N GLU A 350 27.52 -14.63 1.44
CA GLU A 350 27.32 -14.65 -0.02
C GLU A 350 27.29 -16.06 -0.64
N HIS A 351 26.95 -17.10 0.14
CA HIS A 351 26.74 -18.45 -0.41
C HIS A 351 25.44 -18.50 -1.21
N GLU A 352 25.52 -19.08 -2.40
CA GLU A 352 24.38 -19.28 -3.29
C GLU A 352 24.09 -20.77 -3.41
N TYR A 353 22.82 -21.14 -3.28
CA TYR A 353 22.33 -22.51 -3.34
C TYR A 353 21.36 -22.63 -4.50
N ALA A 354 21.69 -23.48 -5.47
CA ALA A 354 20.77 -23.76 -6.58
C ALA A 354 19.67 -24.70 -6.09
N LEU A 355 18.40 -24.33 -6.26
CA LEU A 355 17.27 -25.18 -5.91
C LEU A 355 17.03 -26.23 -7.01
N PRO A 356 17.16 -27.55 -6.72
CA PRO A 356 16.89 -28.60 -7.69
C PRO A 356 15.44 -28.53 -8.17
N ARG A 357 15.19 -28.82 -9.46
CA ARG A 357 13.82 -28.79 -10.02
C ARG A 357 12.91 -29.87 -9.42
N GLU A 358 13.50 -30.98 -9.00
CA GLU A 358 12.82 -32.11 -8.38
C GLU A 358 12.97 -32.07 -6.85
N GLY A 359 12.11 -32.82 -6.17
CA GLY A 359 12.07 -32.88 -4.71
C GLY A 359 11.02 -31.96 -4.10
N GLU A 360 10.32 -32.49 -3.10
CA GLU A 360 9.33 -31.77 -2.32
C GLU A 360 9.98 -31.01 -1.16
N VAL A 361 10.91 -31.65 -0.43
CA VAL A 361 11.60 -31.01 0.70
C VAL A 361 13.06 -30.85 0.36
N LEU A 362 13.50 -29.60 0.30
CA LEU A 362 14.89 -29.23 -0.02
C LEU A 362 15.56 -28.74 1.26
N ALA A 363 16.25 -29.64 1.99
CA ALA A 363 17.01 -29.22 3.17
C ALA A 363 18.25 -28.43 2.73
N LEU A 364 18.44 -27.23 3.29
CA LEU A 364 19.54 -26.34 2.90
C LEU A 364 20.92 -27.03 3.03
N ALA A 365 21.10 -27.83 4.07
CA ALA A 365 22.34 -28.56 4.33
C ALA A 365 22.73 -29.54 3.21
N ASP A 366 21.75 -30.01 2.42
CA ASP A 366 21.95 -30.97 1.33
C ASP A 366 22.05 -30.28 -0.04
N LEU A 367 21.87 -28.95 -0.10
CA LEU A 367 21.87 -28.21 -1.36
C LEU A 367 23.30 -27.96 -1.87
N PRO A 368 23.53 -28.12 -3.18
CA PRO A 368 24.81 -27.78 -3.76
C PRO A 368 25.03 -26.27 -3.71
N VAL A 369 26.19 -25.86 -3.19
CA VAL A 369 26.67 -24.48 -3.30
C VAL A 369 27.04 -24.23 -4.77
N ALA A 370 26.43 -23.23 -5.38
CA ALA A 370 26.72 -22.81 -6.74
C ALA A 370 27.88 -21.80 -6.78
N GLU A 371 28.71 -21.86 -7.82
CA GLU A 371 29.69 -20.79 -8.07
C GLU A 371 28.97 -19.56 -8.62
N ARG A 372 29.18 -18.41 -7.98
CA ARG A 372 28.54 -17.14 -8.29
C ARG A 372 28.75 -16.72 -9.75
N THR A 373 27.68 -16.66 -10.54
CA THR A 373 27.75 -16.21 -11.94
C THR A 373 27.54 -14.71 -12.15
N THR A 374 26.94 -14.00 -11.20
CA THR A 374 26.62 -12.56 -11.38
C THR A 374 26.77 -11.74 -10.09
N LEU A 375 27.54 -10.67 -10.18
CA LEU A 375 27.64 -9.60 -9.20
C LEU A 375 26.70 -8.47 -9.63
N ALA A 376 25.53 -8.31 -9.00
CA ALA A 376 24.80 -7.05 -9.10
C ALA A 376 25.51 -6.02 -8.19
N ARG A 377 26.39 -5.19 -8.75
CA ARG A 377 27.00 -4.05 -8.04
C ARG A 377 26.29 -2.76 -8.47
N GLY A 378 25.79 -1.99 -7.50
CA GLY A 378 25.24 -0.66 -7.74
C GLY A 378 24.67 -0.02 -6.46
N ALA A 379 24.50 1.31 -6.46
CA ALA A 379 24.02 2.10 -5.32
C ALA A 379 22.62 1.69 -4.78
N ALA A 380 21.86 0.94 -5.60
CA ALA A 380 20.67 0.24 -5.17
C ALA A 380 20.99 -0.70 -3.99
N HIS A 381 22.02 -1.57 -4.12
CA HIS A 381 22.50 -2.50 -3.10
C HIS A 381 22.77 -1.85 -1.73
N ASP A 382 23.37 -0.65 -1.72
CA ASP A 382 23.72 0.06 -0.49
C ASP A 382 22.50 0.66 0.24
N SER A 383 21.40 0.95 -0.47
CA SER A 383 20.15 1.47 0.12
C SER A 383 19.24 0.36 0.66
N PHE A 384 19.50 -0.90 0.31
CA PHE A 384 18.71 -2.08 0.69
C PHE A 384 19.21 -2.81 1.95
N GLY A 385 20.43 -2.53 2.41
CA GLY A 385 21.08 -3.31 3.46
C GLY A 385 20.39 -3.30 4.83
N LEU A 386 19.36 -2.47 5.04
CA LEU A 386 18.64 -2.38 6.32
C LEU A 386 17.30 -3.12 6.32
N VAL A 387 16.65 -3.33 5.17
CA VAL A 387 15.41 -4.10 5.13
C VAL A 387 15.77 -5.57 5.30
N PHE A 388 15.05 -6.28 6.18
CA PHE A 388 15.34 -7.67 6.56
C PHE A 388 16.71 -7.89 7.23
N SER A 389 17.44 -6.83 7.60
CA SER A 389 18.76 -6.98 8.24
C SER A 389 18.69 -7.52 9.67
N LEU A 390 17.48 -7.63 10.24
CA LEU A 390 17.24 -8.14 11.58
C LEU A 390 16.47 -9.47 11.51
N PRO A 391 16.82 -10.46 12.34
CA PRO A 391 16.14 -11.74 12.35
C PRO A 391 14.71 -11.60 12.87
N PHE A 392 13.80 -12.39 12.33
CA PHE A 392 12.41 -12.53 12.72
C PHE A 392 12.17 -13.88 13.42
N SER A 393 11.28 -13.86 14.41
CA SER A 393 10.97 -15.00 15.28
C SER A 393 9.59 -14.87 15.92
N GLN A 394 9.13 -15.95 16.58
CA GLN A 394 7.89 -15.93 17.36
C GLN A 394 7.92 -14.94 18.55
N ALA A 395 9.10 -14.57 19.04
CA ALA A 395 9.22 -13.54 20.06
C ALA A 395 8.84 -12.14 19.53
N ASP A 396 9.14 -11.85 18.27
CA ASP A 396 8.73 -10.62 17.59
C ASP A 396 7.21 -10.56 17.44
N VAL A 397 6.58 -11.69 17.07
CA VAL A 397 5.12 -11.81 17.01
C VAL A 397 4.48 -11.58 18.37
N SER A 398 5.04 -12.21 19.42
CA SER A 398 4.52 -12.14 20.79
C SER A 398 4.63 -10.75 21.40
N SER A 399 5.70 -10.02 21.07
CA SER A 399 5.95 -8.65 21.53
C SER A 399 5.31 -7.58 20.64
N TYR A 400 4.89 -7.94 19.43
CA TYR A 400 4.26 -7.03 18.50
C TYR A 400 3.00 -6.41 19.10
N THR A 401 3.02 -5.09 19.19
CA THR A 401 1.87 -4.28 19.58
C THR A 401 1.40 -3.53 18.34
N PRO A 402 0.16 -3.77 17.86
CA PRO A 402 -0.39 -3.00 16.76
C PRO A 402 -0.33 -1.52 17.11
N ALA A 403 0.19 -0.69 16.20
CA ALA A 403 0.08 0.75 16.37
C ALA A 403 -1.41 1.09 16.53
N LEU A 404 -1.78 1.71 17.66
CA LEU A 404 -3.13 2.26 17.84
C LEU A 404 -3.37 3.16 16.64
N SER A 405 -4.27 2.74 15.74
CA SER A 405 -4.51 3.39 14.46
C SER A 405 -5.22 4.72 14.69
N VAL A 406 -4.49 5.71 15.20
CA VAL A 406 -4.88 7.10 15.07
C VAL A 406 -4.86 7.36 13.57
N PRO A 407 -6.00 7.71 12.95
CA PRO A 407 -6.02 8.04 11.53
C PRO A 407 -4.90 9.05 11.29
N PRO A 408 -3.98 8.81 10.35
CA PRO A 408 -2.94 9.79 10.06
C PRO A 408 -3.66 11.12 9.78
N SER A 409 -3.29 12.15 10.53
CA SER A 409 -3.72 13.50 10.20
C SER A 409 -3.26 13.75 8.76
N PRO A 410 -4.10 14.35 7.90
CA PRO A 410 -3.64 14.66 6.56
C PRO A 410 -2.39 15.50 6.71
N SER A 411 -1.30 15.12 6.04
CA SER A 411 -0.16 16.01 5.93
C SER A 411 -0.68 17.32 5.31
N GLU A 412 -0.19 18.47 5.77
CA GLU A 412 -0.63 19.80 5.29
C GLU A 412 -0.54 19.96 3.76
N ASP A 413 0.13 19.05 3.05
CA ASP A 413 0.14 18.98 1.58
C ASP A 413 -1.10 18.32 0.97
N SER A 414 -1.69 17.31 1.62
CA SER A 414 -2.88 16.62 1.12
C SER A 414 -4.14 17.49 1.20
N THR A 415 -4.26 18.29 2.27
CA THR A 415 -5.27 19.36 2.36
C THR A 415 -4.96 20.51 1.40
N ARG A 416 -3.69 20.88 1.19
CA ARG A 416 -3.31 21.84 0.15
C ARG A 416 -3.68 21.36 -1.26
N ARG A 417 -3.57 20.06 -1.57
CA ARG A 417 -4.00 19.50 -2.85
C ARG A 417 -5.52 19.59 -3.02
N ALA A 418 -6.28 19.20 -1.99
CA ALA A 418 -7.74 19.21 -2.00
C ALA A 418 -8.35 20.63 -2.02
N ASP A 419 -7.69 21.62 -1.39
CA ASP A 419 -8.19 23.00 -1.25
C ASP A 419 -7.45 24.05 -2.10
N SER A 420 -6.58 23.63 -3.03
CA SER A 420 -5.89 24.59 -3.90
C SER A 420 -6.81 25.15 -5.00
N LYS A 421 -7.66 26.10 -4.62
CA LYS A 421 -8.03 27.24 -5.49
C LYS A 421 -6.84 28.20 -5.73
N VAL A 422 -5.60 27.71 -5.56
CA VAL A 422 -4.35 28.43 -5.76
C VAL A 422 -3.51 27.68 -6.80
N GLY A 423 -4.06 27.52 -8.02
CA GLY A 423 -3.39 26.80 -9.11
C GLY A 423 -2.95 27.66 -10.28
N TRP A 424 -3.60 28.80 -10.56
CA TRP A 424 -3.31 29.59 -11.77
C TRP A 424 -2.45 30.83 -11.55
N ARG A 425 -2.38 31.34 -10.31
CA ARG A 425 -1.71 32.62 -10.03
C ARG A 425 -0.20 32.57 -10.23
N ARG A 426 0.46 31.52 -9.74
CA ARG A 426 1.91 31.34 -9.91
C ARG A 426 2.30 31.13 -11.37
N PRO A 427 1.68 30.22 -12.15
CA PRO A 427 2.01 30.08 -13.57
C PRO A 427 1.67 31.35 -14.37
N LEU A 428 0.57 32.07 -14.05
CA LEU A 428 0.27 33.37 -14.67
C LEU A 428 1.29 34.46 -14.31
N ALA A 429 1.78 34.50 -13.07
CA ALA A 429 2.79 35.46 -12.64
C ALA A 429 4.13 35.19 -13.35
N TYR A 430 4.55 33.93 -13.46
CA TYR A 430 5.75 33.56 -14.23
C TYR A 430 5.56 33.81 -15.73
N GLY A 431 4.37 33.56 -16.28
CA GLY A 431 4.05 33.89 -17.68
C GLY A 431 4.13 35.39 -17.96
N ALA A 432 3.56 36.22 -17.07
CA ALA A 432 3.67 37.67 -17.16
C ALA A 432 5.12 38.16 -17.00
N LEU A 433 5.91 37.56 -16.09
CA LEU A 433 7.33 37.87 -15.95
C LEU A 433 8.11 37.54 -17.24
N GLY A 434 7.83 36.39 -17.87
CA GLY A 434 8.42 36.02 -19.15
C GLY A 434 8.11 37.02 -20.27
N LEU A 435 6.84 37.45 -20.39
CA LEU A 435 6.43 38.46 -21.37
C LEU A 435 7.05 39.83 -21.10
N SER A 436 7.28 40.19 -19.83
CA SER A 436 8.01 41.41 -19.46
C SER A 436 9.46 41.39 -19.96
N VAL A 437 10.19 40.29 -19.74
CA VAL A 437 11.57 40.14 -20.21
C VAL A 437 11.65 40.21 -21.73
N VAL A 438 10.71 39.59 -22.45
CA VAL A 438 10.63 39.67 -23.92
C VAL A 438 10.37 41.10 -24.39
N GLY A 439 9.42 41.81 -23.77
CA GLY A 439 9.10 43.21 -24.11
C GLY A 439 10.28 44.16 -23.88
N VAL A 440 10.99 44.02 -22.75
CA VAL A 440 12.20 44.80 -22.46
C VAL A 440 13.32 44.48 -23.46
N GLY A 441 13.56 43.20 -23.76
CA GLY A 441 14.56 42.78 -24.75
C GLY A 441 14.29 43.30 -26.16
N ALA A 442 13.04 43.23 -26.62
CA ALA A 442 12.59 43.80 -27.90
C ALA A 442 12.74 45.34 -27.93
N GLY A 443 12.43 46.01 -26.81
CA GLY A 443 12.61 47.46 -26.67
C GLY A 443 14.08 47.88 -26.78
N VAL A 444 14.98 47.19 -26.09
CA VAL A 444 16.43 47.46 -26.14
C VAL A 444 17.00 47.21 -27.53
N THR A 445 16.65 46.10 -28.17
CA THR A 445 17.18 45.74 -29.50
C THR A 445 16.76 46.75 -30.57
N THR A 446 15.48 47.13 -30.61
CA THR A 446 14.98 48.15 -31.56
C THR A 446 15.58 49.53 -31.30
N LEU A 447 15.84 49.88 -30.03
CA LEU A 447 16.54 51.13 -29.68
C LEU A 447 17.99 51.13 -30.15
N VAL A 448 18.70 50.01 -29.98
CA VAL A 448 20.08 49.85 -30.48
C VAL A 448 20.12 49.92 -32.00
N MET A 449 19.14 49.32 -32.69
CA MET A 449 19.00 49.43 -34.15
C MET A 449 18.74 50.88 -34.59
N ALA A 450 17.84 51.60 -33.91
CA ALA A 450 17.59 53.02 -34.19
C ALA A 450 18.84 53.87 -34.00
N HIS A 451 19.62 53.60 -32.95
CA HIS A 451 20.88 54.29 -32.70
C HIS A 451 21.95 53.95 -33.75
N GLY A 452 22.04 52.69 -34.19
CA GLY A 452 22.90 52.25 -35.28
C GLY A 452 22.59 52.98 -36.60
N GLU A 453 21.31 53.09 -36.95
CA GLU A 453 20.87 53.88 -38.11
C GLU A 453 21.24 55.37 -37.97
N SER A 454 21.09 55.95 -36.77
CA SER A 454 21.44 57.36 -36.53
C SER A 454 22.96 57.64 -36.68
N ASN A 455 23.80 56.67 -36.33
CA ASN A 455 25.26 56.76 -36.43
C ASN A 455 25.78 56.52 -37.87
N GLY A 456 24.95 55.98 -38.77
CA GLY A 456 25.27 55.78 -40.18
C GLY A 456 25.13 57.04 -41.05
N SER A 457 24.99 58.22 -40.46
CA SER A 457 24.80 59.48 -41.19
C SER A 457 26.07 59.92 -41.91
N SER A 458 25.93 60.33 -43.18
CA SER A 458 27.02 60.84 -44.02
C SER A 458 26.67 62.22 -44.56
N SER A 459 27.65 63.13 -44.58
CA SER A 459 27.48 64.50 -45.10
C SER A 459 27.25 64.55 -46.63
N ALA A 460 27.41 63.43 -47.33
CA ALA A 460 27.22 63.31 -48.79
C ALA A 460 25.86 62.69 -49.19
N GLU A 461 24.94 62.51 -48.25
CA GLU A 461 23.68 61.80 -48.48
C GLU A 461 22.62 62.69 -49.16
N SER A 462 21.77 62.08 -50.02
CA SER A 462 20.64 62.76 -50.64
C SER A 462 19.52 63.05 -49.64
N GLN A 463 18.78 64.15 -49.84
CA GLN A 463 17.64 64.51 -48.99
C GLN A 463 16.56 63.40 -48.93
N LYS A 464 16.35 62.68 -50.03
CA LYS A 464 15.41 61.55 -50.07
C LYS A 464 15.85 60.40 -49.16
N SER A 465 17.13 60.03 -49.20
CA SER A 465 17.69 58.97 -48.36
C SER A 465 17.69 59.35 -46.87
N ALA A 466 17.95 60.63 -46.56
CA ALA A 466 17.86 61.14 -45.20
C ALA A 466 16.43 61.07 -44.63
N ILE A 467 15.40 61.37 -45.43
CA ILE A 467 13.99 61.23 -45.04
C ILE A 467 13.65 59.75 -44.81
N GLU A 468 14.00 58.86 -45.73
CA GLU A 468 13.73 57.42 -45.60
C GLU A 468 14.43 56.79 -44.38
N ARG A 469 15.60 57.30 -43.99
CA ARG A 469 16.26 56.88 -42.75
C ARG A 469 15.58 57.45 -41.51
N ASN A 470 15.20 58.73 -41.53
CA ASN A 470 14.47 59.35 -40.42
C ASN A 470 13.15 58.64 -40.15
N ASP A 471 12.43 58.21 -41.20
CA ASP A 471 11.21 57.41 -41.08
C ASP A 471 11.47 56.03 -40.47
N ARG A 472 12.59 55.38 -40.82
CA ARG A 472 13.03 54.12 -40.20
C ARG A 472 13.38 54.28 -38.73
N ILE A 473 14.14 55.32 -38.38
CA ILE A 473 14.49 55.67 -37.00
C ILE A 473 13.22 55.95 -36.19
N ALA A 474 12.29 56.73 -36.75
CA ALA A 474 11.01 57.01 -36.11
C ALA A 474 10.21 55.73 -35.86
N THR A 475 10.13 54.84 -36.85
CA THR A 475 9.44 53.54 -36.73
C THR A 475 10.07 52.66 -35.65
N LEU A 476 11.42 52.57 -35.61
CA LEU A 476 12.15 51.79 -34.60
C LEU A 476 12.00 52.38 -33.20
N ASN A 477 12.02 53.71 -33.06
CA ASN A 477 11.77 54.39 -31.78
C ASN A 477 10.33 54.16 -31.29
N THR A 478 9.34 54.21 -32.18
CA THR A 478 7.95 53.88 -31.86
C THR A 478 7.81 52.41 -31.44
N ALA A 479 8.44 51.48 -32.15
CA ALA A 479 8.45 50.06 -31.80
C ALA A 479 9.12 49.80 -30.44
N SER A 480 10.21 50.51 -30.14
CA SER A 480 10.90 50.45 -28.85
C SER A 480 10.01 50.94 -27.71
N ALA A 481 9.35 52.10 -27.89
CA ALA A 481 8.44 52.67 -26.90
C ALA A 481 7.26 51.73 -26.60
N ILE A 482 6.65 51.14 -27.62
CA ILE A 482 5.57 50.15 -27.47
C ILE A 482 6.06 48.92 -26.71
N SER A 483 7.26 48.42 -27.05
CA SER A 483 7.83 47.22 -26.43
C SER A 483 8.15 47.42 -24.95
N PHE A 484 8.73 48.58 -24.58
CA PHE A 484 8.96 48.94 -23.18
C PHE A 484 7.66 49.13 -22.41
N ALA A 485 6.65 49.77 -23.01
CA ALA A 485 5.34 49.95 -22.40
C ALA A 485 4.66 48.59 -22.13
N ALA A 486 4.68 47.68 -23.10
CA ALA A 486 4.17 46.32 -22.94
C ALA A 486 4.94 45.57 -21.84
N GLY A 487 6.27 45.63 -21.85
CA GLY A 487 7.11 45.01 -20.83
C GLY A 487 6.80 45.52 -19.42
N GLY A 488 6.63 46.83 -19.26
CA GLY A 488 6.26 47.48 -18.00
C GLY A 488 4.89 47.05 -17.47
N VAL A 489 3.88 46.93 -18.36
CA VAL A 489 2.54 46.44 -17.98
C VAL A 489 2.61 45.00 -17.47
N PHE A 490 3.36 44.13 -18.14
CA PHE A 490 3.54 42.74 -17.70
C PHE A 490 4.37 42.63 -16.41
N ALA A 491 5.35 43.50 -16.21
CA ALA A 491 6.10 43.58 -14.96
C ALA A 491 5.19 43.95 -13.78
N ALA A 492 4.33 44.96 -13.97
CA ALA A 492 3.35 45.39 -12.97
C ALA A 492 2.32 44.29 -12.68
N ALA A 493 1.82 43.61 -13.72
CA ALA A 493 0.90 42.47 -13.57
C ALA A 493 1.55 41.30 -12.81
N SER A 494 2.80 40.97 -13.12
CA SER A 494 3.58 39.97 -12.39
C SER A 494 3.75 40.35 -10.91
N ALA A 495 4.20 41.57 -10.64
CA ALA A 495 4.39 42.06 -9.26
C ALA A 495 3.07 42.05 -8.48
N PHE A 496 1.97 42.49 -9.10
CA PHE A 496 0.65 42.44 -8.52
C PHE A 496 0.20 41.02 -8.18
N LEU A 497 0.43 40.05 -9.07
CA LEU A 497 0.09 38.65 -8.84
C LEU A 497 0.94 37.99 -7.73
N PHE A 498 2.21 38.39 -7.58
CA PHE A 498 3.08 37.91 -6.51
C PHE A 498 2.77 38.55 -5.15
N LEU A 499 2.42 39.83 -5.12
CA LEU A 499 2.21 40.62 -3.91
C LEU A 499 0.76 40.63 -3.41
N TRP A 500 -0.18 40.03 -4.15
CA TRP A 500 -1.58 39.99 -3.75
C TRP A 500 -1.77 39.16 -2.47
N PRO A 501 -2.34 39.73 -1.39
CA PRO A 501 -2.46 39.03 -0.12
C PRO A 501 -3.34 37.77 -0.25
N GLY A 502 -2.84 36.64 0.26
CA GLY A 502 -3.65 35.46 0.51
C GLY A 502 -4.61 35.72 1.68
N ALA A 503 -5.76 35.05 1.70
CA ALA A 503 -6.69 35.14 2.82
C ALA A 503 -5.96 34.88 4.15
N PRO A 504 -6.22 35.64 5.22
CA PRO A 504 -5.52 35.46 6.48
C PRO A 504 -5.79 34.06 7.04
N ALA A 505 -4.73 33.35 7.42
CA ALA A 505 -4.83 32.15 8.21
C ALA A 505 -5.55 32.49 9.52
N ARG A 506 -6.69 31.82 9.80
CA ARG A 506 -7.32 31.92 11.12
C ARG A 506 -6.35 31.35 12.14
N ALA A 507 -5.82 32.20 13.01
CA ALA A 507 -5.08 31.77 14.18
C ALA A 507 -6.03 31.04 15.13
N SER A 508 -5.76 29.75 15.36
CA SER A 508 -6.42 28.96 16.41
C SER A 508 -5.94 29.47 17.77
N ALA A 509 -6.85 29.99 18.59
CA ALA A 509 -6.54 30.34 19.97
C ALA A 509 -6.17 29.07 20.79
N PRO A 510 -5.21 29.14 21.73
CA PRO A 510 -4.92 28.02 22.60
C PRO A 510 -6.11 27.77 23.53
N ALA A 511 -6.52 26.50 23.64
CA ALA A 511 -7.59 26.09 24.54
C ALA A 511 -7.18 26.37 26.00
N ALA A 512 -7.93 27.24 26.67
CA ALA A 512 -7.82 27.43 28.11
C ALA A 512 -8.26 26.14 28.82
N SER A 513 -7.33 25.51 29.52
CA SER A 513 -7.57 24.42 30.45
C SER A 513 -8.38 24.93 31.65
N LEU A 514 -9.70 24.71 31.63
CA LEU A 514 -10.55 24.85 32.80
C LEU A 514 -10.40 23.60 33.68
N VAL A 515 -9.53 23.72 34.69
CA VAL A 515 -9.50 22.81 35.84
C VAL A 515 -10.77 23.09 36.67
N SER A 516 -11.69 22.13 36.70
CA SER A 516 -12.83 22.15 37.62
C SER A 516 -12.37 21.76 39.02
N VAL A 517 -12.17 22.76 39.90
CA VAL A 517 -12.02 22.55 41.34
C VAL A 517 -13.41 22.34 41.93
N SER A 518 -13.64 21.16 42.53
CA SER A 518 -14.84 20.88 43.34
C SER A 518 -14.71 21.58 44.71
N PRO A 519 -15.77 22.20 45.25
CA PRO A 519 -15.71 22.80 46.59
C PRO A 519 -15.86 21.72 47.67
N GLU A 520 -14.85 21.58 48.52
CA GLU A 520 -14.90 20.82 49.77
C GLU A 520 -15.95 21.40 50.73
N SER A 521 -16.74 20.49 51.31
CA SER A 521 -17.68 20.78 52.38
C SER A 521 -16.96 21.04 53.69
N ASN A 522 -17.21 22.22 54.26
CA ASN A 522 -16.90 22.61 55.64
C ASN A 522 -17.36 21.57 56.67
N GLY A 523 -16.43 21.12 57.51
CA GLY A 523 -16.68 20.36 58.73
C GLY A 523 -15.76 20.85 59.85
N PHE A 524 -15.97 22.07 60.33
CA PHE A 524 -15.27 22.63 61.49
C PHE A 524 -15.78 21.94 62.76
N ARG A 525 -14.92 21.18 63.45
CA ARG A 525 -15.15 20.72 64.83
C ARG A 525 -14.09 21.34 65.73
N ALA A 526 -14.53 22.24 66.59
CA ALA A 526 -13.73 22.92 67.60
C ALA A 526 -13.37 21.96 68.75
N MET A 527 -12.11 22.00 69.19
CA MET A 527 -11.66 21.52 70.51
C MET A 527 -10.38 22.30 70.87
N VAL A 528 -10.51 23.42 71.59
CA VAL A 528 -10.29 23.55 73.05
C VAL A 528 -8.89 23.16 73.51
N ARG A 529 -8.09 24.22 73.78
CA ARG A 529 -7.06 24.45 74.82
C ARG A 529 -6.08 23.32 75.19
N GLY A 530 -4.80 23.69 75.18
CA GLY A 530 -3.80 23.13 76.09
C GLY A 530 -2.37 23.47 75.72
N THR A 531 -1.84 24.54 76.32
CA THR A 531 -0.40 24.82 76.50
C THR A 531 0.35 23.61 77.04
N PHE A 532 1.37 23.13 76.33
CA PHE A 532 2.81 23.14 76.68
C PHE A 532 3.60 22.42 75.59
#